data_AF-A0A1I5WKF4-F1
#
_entry.id   AF-A0A1I5WKF4-F1
#
_cell.length_a   1.000
_cell.length_b   1.000
_cell.length_c   1.000
_cell.angle_alpha   90.00
_cell.angle_beta   90.00
_cell.angle_gamma   90.00
#
_symmetry.space_group_name_H-M   'P 1'
#
loop_
_entity.id
_entity.type
_entity.pdbx_description
1 polymer ?
#
loop_
_entity_poly.entity_id
_entity_poly.type
_entity_poly.pdbx_seq_one_letter_code
_entity_poly.pdbx_strand_id
1 'polypeptide(L)'
;MITPLDIPTARVAPRLLPPSGLDLLVAASTCEGRARHLRDLLAGADADGSVYLANPDEVRAMLLHGIDPQLYLAYRDIAAPRPKTDQTDADADGTHAWFADLVVYTAANLGHSPELGRSLGHWNTAAQVEIFQCLSGRVLMLHTNIDDDGNSTMDYHVCQAGDHVVIPFGAWHLTAVLDAPAVVFNIYTDVADLRTGHTSREAVDSDLKYRAAPAPELTIARTASEIAVVGSSRELTERPLRRGEFPSWAEALLMPSGLAALYRHAPAAELARLQEHAAHFGHRPVLATAP
;
A
#
# COMPACT_ATOMS: atom_id res chain seq x y z
N MET A 1 -23.06 -2.78 2.18
CA MET A 1 -23.03 -4.08 2.88
C MET A 1 -21.84 -4.07 3.84
N ILE A 2 -21.93 -4.79 4.96
CA ILE A 2 -20.88 -4.86 5.99
C ILE A 2 -20.48 -6.32 6.15
N THR A 3 -19.18 -6.60 6.03
CA THR A 3 -18.60 -7.93 6.23
C THR A 3 -17.61 -7.87 7.38
N PRO A 4 -17.91 -8.46 8.55
CA PRO A 4 -16.99 -8.50 9.68
C PRO A 4 -15.67 -9.20 9.35
N LEU A 5 -14.58 -8.69 9.89
CA LEU A 5 -13.26 -9.28 9.79
C LEU A 5 -12.88 -9.93 11.12
N ASP A 6 -12.29 -11.12 11.07
CA ASP A 6 -11.74 -11.79 12.24
C ASP A 6 -10.40 -11.17 12.65
N ILE A 7 -10.50 -9.98 13.25
CA ILE A 7 -9.36 -9.16 13.70
C ILE A 7 -9.56 -8.81 15.16
N PRO A 8 -8.62 -9.17 16.04
CA PRO A 8 -8.64 -8.72 17.43
C PRO A 8 -8.65 -7.19 17.50
N THR A 9 -9.68 -6.63 18.15
CA THR A 9 -9.83 -5.19 18.38
C THR A 9 -8.89 -4.66 19.46
N ALA A 10 -8.36 -5.54 20.31
CA ALA A 10 -7.37 -5.20 21.33
C ALA A 10 -6.09 -4.67 20.68
N ARG A 11 -5.54 -3.59 21.26
CA ARG A 11 -4.24 -3.05 20.87
C ARG A 11 -3.15 -4.05 21.23
N VAL A 12 -2.19 -4.23 20.34
CA VAL A 12 -1.00 -5.05 20.62
C VAL A 12 0.11 -4.15 21.13
N ALA A 13 0.90 -4.64 22.09
CA ALA A 13 2.06 -3.92 22.59
C ALA A 13 3.06 -3.63 21.44
N PRO A 14 3.65 -2.43 21.37
CA PRO A 14 4.63 -2.11 20.33
C PRO A 14 5.82 -3.07 20.41
N ARG A 15 6.20 -3.65 19.27
CA ARG A 15 7.50 -4.32 19.15
C ARG A 15 8.58 -3.26 18.90
N LEU A 16 9.80 -3.55 19.32
CA LEU A 16 10.94 -2.68 19.04
C LEU A 16 11.20 -2.64 17.53
N LEU A 17 11.42 -1.43 17.01
CA LEU A 17 11.85 -1.21 15.64
C LEU A 17 13.25 -1.82 15.43
N PRO A 18 13.50 -2.53 14.32
CA PRO A 18 14.86 -2.92 13.95
C PRO A 18 15.70 -1.64 13.67
N PRO A 19 17.04 -1.68 13.87
CA PRO A 19 17.90 -0.51 13.68
C PRO A 19 17.75 0.17 12.31
N SER A 20 17.61 -0.62 11.24
CA SER A 20 17.38 -0.12 9.88
C SER A 20 16.08 0.69 9.74
N GLY A 21 15.03 0.36 10.50
CA GLY A 21 13.78 1.11 10.55
C GLY A 21 13.92 2.44 11.32
N LEU A 22 14.75 2.48 12.36
CA LEU A 22 15.04 3.72 13.08
C LEU A 22 15.79 4.72 12.20
N ASP A 23 16.78 4.26 11.43
CA ASP A 23 17.52 5.11 10.48
C ASP A 23 16.60 5.78 9.46
N LEU A 24 15.58 5.06 8.96
CA LEU A 24 14.58 5.62 8.04
C LEU A 24 13.73 6.70 8.71
N LEU A 25 13.35 6.52 9.97
CA LEU A 25 12.63 7.56 10.72
C LEU A 25 13.51 8.79 10.98
N VAL A 26 14.81 8.60 11.23
CA VAL A 26 15.77 9.71 11.34
C VAL A 26 15.88 10.43 10.00
N ALA A 27 16.02 9.72 8.88
CA ALA A 27 16.03 10.32 7.55
C ALA A 27 14.73 11.13 7.31
N ALA A 28 13.57 10.58 7.68
CA ALA A 28 12.27 11.23 7.55
C ALA A 28 12.16 12.52 8.36
N SER A 29 12.90 12.65 9.46
CA SER A 29 12.95 13.91 10.25
C SER A 29 13.73 15.04 9.55
N THR A 30 14.49 14.71 8.51
CA THR A 30 15.36 15.66 7.78
C THR A 30 14.85 15.99 6.38
N CYS A 31 13.78 15.36 5.92
CA CYS A 31 13.16 15.63 4.62
C CYS A 31 11.70 16.07 4.77
N GLU A 32 11.19 16.79 3.78
CA GLU A 32 9.80 17.22 3.74
C GLU A 32 8.93 16.08 3.21
N GLY A 33 7.98 15.62 4.04
CA GLY A 33 7.00 14.62 3.64
C GLY A 33 5.79 15.26 2.95
N ARG A 34 5.22 14.59 1.96
CA ARG A 34 3.96 15.01 1.34
C ARG A 34 2.80 14.65 2.26
N ALA A 35 2.21 15.65 2.89
CA ALA A 35 1.02 15.49 3.72
C ALA A 35 -0.20 15.12 2.87
N ARG A 36 -0.99 14.19 3.41
CA ARG A 36 -2.26 13.73 2.84
C ARG A 36 -3.35 13.88 3.86
N HIS A 37 -4.43 14.51 3.43
CA HIS A 37 -5.51 14.99 4.28
C HIS A 37 -6.84 14.34 3.90
N LEU A 38 -7.83 14.53 4.76
CA LEU A 38 -9.19 14.08 4.49
C LEU A 38 -9.75 14.67 3.19
N ARG A 39 -9.43 15.94 2.89
CA ARG A 39 -9.83 16.58 1.62
C ARG A 39 -9.32 15.85 0.38
N ASP A 40 -8.18 15.16 0.46
CA ASP A 40 -7.60 14.47 -0.68
C ASP A 40 -8.39 13.20 -1.03
N LEU A 41 -8.95 12.53 -0.01
CA LEU A 41 -9.87 11.41 -0.23
C LEU A 41 -11.14 11.86 -0.93
N LEU A 42 -11.73 12.96 -0.47
CA LEU A 42 -12.93 13.51 -1.08
C LEU A 42 -12.67 13.98 -2.51
N ALA A 43 -11.54 14.63 -2.76
CA ALA A 43 -11.16 15.07 -4.11
C ALA A 43 -11.06 13.91 -5.10
N GLY A 44 -10.51 12.76 -4.69
CA GLY A 44 -10.48 11.55 -5.51
C GLY A 44 -11.88 10.94 -5.73
N ALA A 45 -12.71 10.93 -4.69
CA ALA A 45 -14.09 10.44 -4.79
C ALA A 45 -14.94 11.29 -5.74
N ASP A 46 -14.80 12.62 -5.68
CA ASP A 46 -15.61 13.57 -6.46
C ASP A 46 -15.15 13.71 -7.91
N ALA A 47 -13.84 13.60 -8.18
CA ALA A 47 -13.30 13.89 -9.51
C ALA A 47 -13.50 12.74 -10.50
N ASP A 48 -13.11 11.53 -10.13
CA ASP A 48 -13.01 10.39 -11.05
C ASP A 48 -13.32 9.04 -10.38
N GLY A 49 -13.72 9.02 -9.11
CA GLY A 49 -13.98 7.79 -8.38
C GLY A 49 -12.71 6.98 -8.08
N SER A 50 -11.52 7.60 -8.16
CA SER A 50 -10.25 6.99 -7.73
C SER A 50 -10.19 6.62 -6.26
N VAL A 51 -11.14 7.13 -5.46
CA VAL A 51 -11.30 6.82 -4.04
C VAL A 51 -12.76 6.52 -3.76
N TYR A 52 -13.03 5.42 -3.06
CA TYR A 52 -14.34 5.15 -2.47
C TYR A 52 -14.40 5.69 -1.03
N LEU A 53 -15.50 6.35 -0.66
CA LEU A 53 -15.82 6.73 0.72
C LEU A 53 -17.17 6.13 1.08
N ALA A 54 -17.31 5.56 2.28
CA ALA A 54 -18.58 4.98 2.70
C ALA A 54 -19.66 6.06 2.88
N ASN A 55 -19.27 7.21 3.45
CA ASN A 55 -20.14 8.36 3.73
C ASN A 55 -19.50 9.67 3.24
N PRO A 56 -19.48 9.95 1.92
CA PRO A 56 -18.86 11.17 1.38
C PRO A 56 -19.52 12.46 1.89
N ASP A 57 -20.81 12.44 2.20
CA ASP A 57 -21.53 13.61 2.74
C ASP A 57 -21.10 13.97 4.16
N GLU A 58 -20.80 12.97 5.01
CA GLU A 58 -20.23 13.22 6.35
C GLU A 58 -18.84 13.86 6.22
N VAL A 59 -18.02 13.38 5.29
CA VAL A 59 -16.70 13.94 5.00
C VAL A 59 -16.83 15.38 4.49
N ARG A 60 -17.75 15.66 3.57
CA ARG A 60 -18.04 17.03 3.10
C ARG A 60 -18.44 17.94 4.25
N ALA A 61 -19.35 17.49 5.12
CA ALA A 61 -19.80 18.26 6.28
C ALA A 61 -18.63 18.59 7.22
N MET A 62 -17.75 17.62 7.51
CA MET A 62 -16.55 17.85 8.33
C MET A 62 -15.65 18.92 7.73
N LEU A 63 -15.38 18.85 6.42
CA LEU A 63 -14.53 19.82 5.72
C LEU A 63 -15.17 21.22 5.71
N LEU A 64 -16.50 21.33 5.54
CA LEU A 64 -17.23 22.59 5.66
C LEU A 64 -17.14 23.21 7.07
N HIS A 65 -16.98 22.38 8.10
CA HIS A 65 -16.70 22.82 9.47
C HIS A 65 -15.22 23.11 9.75
N GLY A 66 -14.34 23.06 8.74
CA GLY A 66 -12.91 23.30 8.87
C GLY A 66 -12.12 22.14 9.49
N ILE A 67 -12.73 20.95 9.59
CA ILE A 67 -12.09 19.75 10.13
C ILE A 67 -11.47 18.96 8.98
N ASP A 68 -10.17 19.13 8.80
CA ASP A 68 -9.40 18.47 7.74
C ASP A 68 -8.16 17.75 8.31
N PRO A 69 -8.36 16.60 9.00
CA PRO A 69 -7.27 15.90 9.65
C PRO A 69 -6.25 15.40 8.63
N GLN A 70 -4.97 15.52 8.98
CA GLN A 70 -3.90 14.81 8.28
C GLN A 70 -4.04 13.32 8.54
N LEU A 71 -4.09 12.53 7.48
CA LEU A 71 -4.19 11.08 7.51
C LEU A 71 -2.80 10.44 7.61
N TYR A 72 -1.87 10.91 6.79
CA TYR A 72 -0.49 10.42 6.75
C TYR A 72 0.47 11.42 6.10
N LEU A 73 1.77 11.18 6.33
CA LEU A 73 2.88 11.78 5.59
C LEU A 73 3.52 10.71 4.71
N ALA A 74 3.70 11.00 3.42
CA ALA A 74 4.45 10.15 2.50
C ALA A 74 5.80 10.78 2.18
N TYR A 75 6.87 10.08 2.54
CA TYR A 75 8.25 10.44 2.23
C TYR A 75 8.69 9.59 1.04
N ARG A 76 8.78 10.22 -0.13
CA ARG A 76 9.25 9.56 -1.35
C ARG A 76 10.76 9.52 -1.39
N ASP A 77 11.32 8.47 -1.98
CA ASP A 77 12.76 8.30 -2.15
C ASP A 77 13.52 8.51 -0.83
N ILE A 78 12.99 7.94 0.26
CA ILE A 78 13.52 8.10 1.63
C ILE A 78 14.96 7.58 1.75
N ALA A 79 15.35 6.72 0.82
CA ALA A 79 16.73 6.31 0.57
C ALA A 79 17.01 6.46 -0.93
N ALA A 80 18.30 6.66 -1.27
CA ALA A 80 18.72 6.84 -2.65
C ALA A 80 18.31 5.64 -3.53
N PRO A 81 17.79 5.87 -4.75
CA PRO A 81 17.44 4.80 -5.69
C PRO A 81 18.58 3.80 -5.90
N ARG A 82 18.23 2.52 -6.02
CA ARG A 82 19.18 1.40 -6.12
C ARG A 82 19.13 0.83 -7.55
N PRO A 83 20.20 0.98 -8.37
CA PRO A 83 20.23 0.42 -9.73
C PRO A 83 20.05 -1.10 -9.74
N LYS A 84 19.40 -1.63 -10.78
CA LYS A 84 19.22 -3.08 -10.98
C LYS A 84 20.42 -3.75 -11.65
N THR A 85 21.12 -3.02 -12.50
CA THR A 85 22.32 -3.47 -13.20
C THR A 85 23.51 -2.63 -12.74
N ASP A 86 24.73 -3.09 -13.02
CA ASP A 86 25.96 -2.34 -12.77
C ASP A 86 26.11 -1.10 -13.69
N GLN A 87 25.11 -0.79 -14.50
CA GLN A 87 25.12 0.37 -15.39
C GLN A 87 24.58 1.61 -14.67
N THR A 88 25.41 2.64 -14.65
CA THR A 88 25.14 3.96 -14.07
C THR A 88 24.36 4.85 -15.03
N ASP A 89 23.34 4.31 -15.71
CA ASP A 89 22.52 5.17 -16.57
C ASP A 89 21.83 6.22 -15.69
N ALA A 90 22.03 7.49 -16.07
CA ALA A 90 21.62 8.65 -15.29
C ALA A 90 20.09 8.81 -15.19
N ASP A 91 19.33 8.00 -15.93
CA ASP A 91 17.89 7.98 -15.93
C ASP A 91 17.38 6.93 -14.94
N ALA A 92 17.07 7.38 -13.72
CA ALA A 92 16.36 6.61 -12.72
C ALA A 92 14.88 6.42 -13.12
N ASP A 93 14.64 5.70 -14.21
CA ASP A 93 13.31 5.23 -14.60
C ASP A 93 12.93 3.98 -13.78
N GLY A 94 11.62 3.74 -13.63
CA GLY A 94 11.01 2.62 -12.93
C GLY A 94 11.59 1.25 -13.32
N THR A 95 12.03 1.09 -14.59
CA THR A 95 12.62 -0.16 -15.08
C THR A 95 14.08 -0.37 -14.71
N HIS A 96 14.81 0.68 -14.34
CA HIS A 96 16.27 0.65 -14.14
C HIS A 96 16.69 0.69 -12.67
N ALA A 97 15.82 1.13 -11.77
CA ALA A 97 16.12 1.24 -10.36
C ALA A 97 14.98 0.74 -9.46
N TRP A 98 15.36 0.39 -8.23
CA TRP A 98 14.46 0.23 -7.10
C TRP A 98 14.34 1.53 -6.33
N PHE A 99 13.11 1.88 -5.96
CA PHE A 99 12.77 3.07 -5.19
C PHE A 99 12.28 2.64 -3.81
N ALA A 100 12.34 3.56 -2.85
CA ALA A 100 11.99 3.30 -1.47
C ALA A 100 11.23 4.49 -0.89
N ASP A 101 10.08 4.20 -0.30
CA ASP A 101 9.22 5.19 0.33
C ASP A 101 8.95 4.83 1.80
N LEU A 102 8.64 5.85 2.59
CA LEU A 102 8.18 5.69 3.97
C LEU A 102 6.87 6.43 4.16
N VAL A 103 5.89 5.76 4.76
CA VAL A 103 4.59 6.36 5.08
C VAL A 103 4.37 6.32 6.59
N VAL A 104 4.08 7.50 7.16
CA VAL A 104 3.75 7.66 8.57
C VAL A 104 2.27 8.01 8.69
N TYR A 105 1.48 7.07 9.18
CA TYR A 105 0.07 7.24 9.44
C TYR A 105 -0.17 7.82 10.83
N THR A 106 -0.92 8.92 10.90
CA THR A 106 -1.14 9.69 12.13
C THR A 106 -2.54 9.53 12.70
N ALA A 107 -3.51 9.09 11.90
CA ALA A 107 -4.91 8.97 12.31
C ALA A 107 -5.39 7.51 12.24
N ALA A 108 -6.09 7.06 13.28
CA ALA A 108 -6.73 5.74 13.30
C ALA A 108 -8.10 5.75 12.59
N ASN A 109 -8.76 6.91 12.50
CA ASN A 109 -10.08 7.09 11.89
C ASN A 109 -10.08 8.33 10.98
N LEU A 110 -11.04 8.39 10.04
CA LEU A 110 -11.33 9.59 9.25
C LEU A 110 -12.07 10.62 10.12
N GLY A 111 -11.32 11.27 11.02
CA GLY A 111 -11.85 12.15 12.05
C GLY A 111 -12.77 11.42 13.03
N HIS A 112 -14.07 11.76 13.01
CA HIS A 112 -15.08 11.13 13.87
C HIS A 112 -15.84 9.98 13.19
N SER A 113 -15.54 9.68 11.92
CA SER A 113 -16.16 8.59 11.18
C SER A 113 -15.71 7.21 11.69
N PRO A 114 -16.58 6.19 11.64
CA PRO A 114 -16.16 4.81 11.86
C PRO A 114 -15.18 4.32 10.78
N GLU A 115 -15.10 4.96 9.61
CA GLU A 115 -14.09 4.64 8.59
C GLU A 115 -12.67 4.88 9.15
N LEU A 116 -11.78 3.90 8.94
CA LEU A 116 -10.41 3.96 9.43
C LEU A 116 -9.55 4.96 8.64
N GLY A 117 -8.58 5.56 9.33
CA GLY A 117 -7.52 6.32 8.67
C GLY A 117 -6.77 5.42 7.69
N ARG A 118 -6.45 5.91 6.49
CA ARG A 118 -5.94 5.07 5.40
C ARG A 118 -5.18 5.86 4.34
N SER A 119 -4.50 5.14 3.45
CA SER A 119 -4.00 5.70 2.19
C SER A 119 -5.15 6.03 1.22
N LEU A 120 -4.84 6.76 0.14
CA LEU A 120 -5.82 6.98 -0.93
C LEU A 120 -6.26 5.65 -1.56
N GLY A 121 -5.31 4.71 -1.66
CA GLY A 121 -5.43 3.51 -2.48
C GLY A 121 -5.11 3.82 -3.94
N HIS A 122 -4.57 2.86 -4.67
CA HIS A 122 -4.34 2.99 -6.11
C HIS A 122 -4.07 1.63 -6.76
N TRP A 123 -4.13 1.64 -8.09
CA TRP A 123 -3.71 0.52 -8.93
C TRP A 123 -2.20 0.57 -9.16
N ASN A 124 -1.53 -0.57 -9.05
CA ASN A 124 -0.17 -0.72 -9.55
C ASN A 124 -0.16 -0.76 -11.08
N THR A 125 0.97 -0.39 -11.69
CA THR A 125 1.14 -0.67 -13.12
C THR A 125 1.21 -2.19 -13.34
N ALA A 126 0.94 -2.64 -14.57
CA ALA A 126 1.06 -4.05 -14.92
C ALA A 126 2.49 -4.61 -14.79
N ALA A 127 3.50 -3.73 -14.70
CA ALA A 127 4.91 -4.09 -14.54
C ALA A 127 5.43 -3.92 -13.11
N GLN A 128 4.65 -3.29 -12.22
CA GLN A 128 5.15 -2.86 -10.92
C GLN A 128 5.16 -4.03 -9.92
N VAL A 129 6.35 -4.30 -9.39
CA VAL A 129 6.54 -5.00 -8.12
C VAL A 129 6.49 -3.96 -7.01
N GLU A 130 5.68 -4.17 -5.99
CA GLU A 130 5.67 -3.35 -4.78
C GLU A 130 5.58 -4.21 -3.54
N ILE A 131 6.49 -3.98 -2.59
CA ILE A 131 6.64 -4.77 -1.37
C ILE A 131 6.60 -3.82 -0.19
N PHE A 132 5.72 -4.10 0.76
CA PHE A 132 5.53 -3.35 1.98
C PHE A 132 6.10 -4.09 3.19
N GLN A 133 6.58 -3.34 4.17
CA GLN A 133 6.91 -3.79 5.52
C GLN A 133 6.24 -2.86 6.53
N CYS A 134 5.49 -3.42 7.49
CA CYS A 134 5.06 -2.65 8.65
C CYS A 134 6.26 -2.53 9.61
N LEU A 135 6.70 -1.31 9.89
CA LEU A 135 7.82 -1.04 10.81
C LEU A 135 7.31 -0.87 12.24
N SER A 136 6.19 -0.17 12.43
CA SER A 136 5.58 0.10 13.74
C SER A 136 4.06 0.22 13.62
N GLY A 137 3.38 0.00 14.75
CA GLY A 137 1.92 0.02 14.84
C GLY A 137 1.29 -1.23 14.25
N ARG A 138 0.00 -1.11 13.90
CA ARG A 138 -0.75 -2.16 13.19
C ARG A 138 -1.52 -1.55 12.05
N VAL A 139 -1.43 -2.20 10.89
CA VAL A 139 -2.18 -1.83 9.70
C VAL A 139 -2.91 -3.04 9.13
N LEU A 140 -3.96 -2.77 8.37
CA LEU A 140 -4.57 -3.71 7.46
C LEU A 140 -4.17 -3.32 6.05
N MET A 141 -3.52 -4.22 5.32
CA MET A 141 -3.27 -4.06 3.89
C MET A 141 -4.28 -4.89 3.12
N LEU A 142 -4.97 -4.23 2.19
CA LEU A 142 -5.99 -4.81 1.35
C LEU A 142 -5.51 -4.72 -0.09
N HIS A 143 -5.63 -5.79 -0.88
CA HIS A 143 -5.35 -5.73 -2.31
C HIS A 143 -6.19 -6.70 -3.12
N THR A 144 -6.49 -6.31 -4.37
CA THR A 144 -7.16 -7.21 -5.32
C THR A 144 -6.23 -8.36 -5.69
N ASN A 145 -6.81 -9.52 -5.97
CA ASN A 145 -6.05 -10.68 -6.43
C ASN A 145 -6.85 -11.46 -7.49
N ILE A 146 -6.18 -12.38 -8.17
CA ILE A 146 -6.75 -13.35 -9.11
C ILE A 146 -6.45 -14.75 -8.57
N ASP A 147 -7.49 -15.54 -8.30
CA ASP A 147 -7.29 -16.92 -7.82
C ASP A 147 -6.90 -17.89 -8.95
N ASP A 148 -6.66 -19.15 -8.59
CA ASP A 148 -6.16 -20.18 -9.53
C ASP A 148 -7.17 -20.49 -10.65
N ASP A 149 -8.45 -20.18 -10.43
CA ASP A 149 -9.53 -20.34 -11.40
C ASP A 149 -9.73 -19.07 -12.26
N GLY A 150 -8.90 -18.05 -12.07
CA GLY A 150 -8.97 -16.77 -12.78
C GLY A 150 -10.03 -15.81 -12.23
N ASN A 151 -10.62 -16.09 -11.06
CA ASN A 151 -11.63 -15.23 -10.47
C ASN A 151 -10.99 -14.09 -9.69
N SER A 152 -11.65 -12.94 -9.79
CA SER A 152 -11.31 -11.76 -9.02
C SER A 152 -11.61 -11.96 -7.54
N THR A 153 -10.66 -11.61 -6.68
CA THR A 153 -10.75 -11.76 -5.23
C THR A 153 -10.16 -10.54 -4.53
N MET A 154 -10.32 -10.48 -3.22
CA MET A 154 -9.72 -9.46 -2.37
C MET A 154 -9.03 -10.13 -1.19
N ASP A 155 -7.75 -9.87 -1.01
CA ASP A 155 -6.99 -10.37 0.13
C ASP A 155 -6.73 -9.25 1.13
N TYR A 156 -6.91 -9.55 2.42
CA TYR A 156 -6.51 -8.68 3.50
C TYR A 156 -5.43 -9.31 4.37
N HIS A 157 -4.48 -8.48 4.81
CA HIS A 157 -3.41 -8.83 5.71
C HIS A 157 -3.44 -7.91 6.93
N VAL A 158 -3.48 -8.48 8.13
CA VAL A 158 -3.26 -7.73 9.37
C VAL A 158 -1.77 -7.74 9.64
N CYS A 159 -1.11 -6.61 9.42
CA CYS A 159 0.33 -6.46 9.56
C CYS A 159 0.68 -5.77 10.87
N GLN A 160 1.60 -6.37 11.61
CA GLN A 160 2.31 -5.77 12.73
C GLN A 160 3.78 -5.54 12.36
N ALA A 161 4.53 -4.89 13.25
CA ALA A 161 5.96 -4.67 13.08
C ALA A 161 6.71 -5.96 12.70
N GLY A 162 7.37 -5.90 11.54
CA GLY A 162 8.14 -6.99 10.93
C GLY A 162 7.41 -7.74 9.82
N ASP A 163 6.08 -7.63 9.72
CA ASP A 163 5.31 -8.32 8.67
C ASP A 163 5.46 -7.62 7.32
N HIS A 164 5.38 -8.40 6.24
CA HIS A 164 5.57 -7.93 4.87
C HIS A 164 4.43 -8.36 3.97
N VAL A 165 4.06 -7.53 3.00
CA VAL A 165 3.05 -7.86 1.98
C VAL A 165 3.63 -7.53 0.61
N VAL A 166 3.46 -8.44 -0.34
CA VAL A 166 3.84 -8.23 -1.75
C VAL A 166 2.54 -7.97 -2.52
N ILE A 167 2.46 -6.82 -3.17
CA ILE A 167 1.28 -6.49 -3.98
C ILE A 167 1.42 -7.14 -5.35
N PRO A 168 0.41 -7.89 -5.83
CA PRO A 168 0.42 -8.44 -7.18
C PRO A 168 0.53 -7.37 -8.26
N PHE A 169 1.03 -7.75 -9.43
CA PHE A 169 1.13 -6.86 -10.59
C PHE A 169 -0.25 -6.36 -11.00
N GLY A 170 -0.36 -5.06 -11.29
CA GLY A 170 -1.62 -4.47 -11.71
C GLY A 170 -2.73 -4.48 -10.64
N ALA A 171 -2.45 -4.89 -9.40
CA ALA A 171 -3.46 -4.94 -8.36
C ALA A 171 -3.75 -3.55 -7.80
N TRP A 172 -5.02 -3.32 -7.44
CA TRP A 172 -5.38 -2.23 -6.54
C TRP A 172 -5.00 -2.61 -5.12
N HIS A 173 -4.49 -1.66 -4.35
CA HIS A 173 -4.23 -1.86 -2.93
C HIS A 173 -4.49 -0.63 -2.07
N LEU A 174 -4.72 -0.88 -0.78
CA LEU A 174 -5.04 0.10 0.25
C LEU A 174 -4.40 -0.30 1.57
N THR A 175 -3.90 0.68 2.33
CA THR A 175 -3.45 0.47 3.71
C THR A 175 -4.36 1.24 4.66
N ALA A 176 -5.04 0.54 5.56
CA ALA A 176 -5.87 1.10 6.62
C ALA A 176 -5.20 0.93 8.00
N VAL A 177 -5.38 1.91 8.88
CA VAL A 177 -4.68 2.00 10.15
C VAL A 177 -5.52 1.36 11.24
N LEU A 178 -5.04 0.25 11.79
CA LEU A 178 -5.70 -0.39 12.92
C LEU A 178 -5.30 0.33 14.21
N ASP A 179 -4.01 0.55 14.43
CA ASP A 179 -3.50 1.22 15.62
C ASP A 179 -2.55 2.35 15.20
N ALA A 180 -2.98 3.61 15.38
CA ALA A 180 -2.18 4.79 15.08
C ALA A 180 -1.31 5.22 16.30
N PRO A 181 -0.10 5.77 16.08
CA PRO A 181 0.54 5.92 14.77
C PRO A 181 1.05 4.58 14.22
N ALA A 182 1.08 4.46 12.89
CA ALA A 182 1.66 3.32 12.21
C ALA A 182 2.68 3.78 11.16
N VAL A 183 3.75 3.03 11.00
CA VAL A 183 4.83 3.33 10.06
C VAL A 183 4.99 2.16 9.10
N VAL A 184 4.94 2.46 7.81
CA VAL A 184 5.04 1.48 6.73
C VAL A 184 6.15 1.91 5.79
N PHE A 185 7.05 0.98 5.49
CA PHE A 185 8.11 1.15 4.49
C PHE A 185 7.75 0.33 3.26
N ASN A 186 7.98 0.86 2.07
CA ASN A 186 7.80 0.09 0.84
C ASN A 186 8.95 0.32 -0.12
N ILE A 187 9.22 -0.72 -0.92
CA ILE A 187 10.11 -0.63 -2.06
C ILE A 187 9.34 -1.05 -3.31
N TYR A 188 9.68 -0.45 -4.43
CA TYR A 188 9.02 -0.76 -5.69
C TYR A 188 9.93 -0.59 -6.88
N THR A 189 9.55 -1.26 -7.97
CA THR A 189 10.23 -1.19 -9.25
C THR A 189 9.36 -1.76 -10.38
N ASP A 190 9.69 -1.49 -11.64
CA ASP A 190 9.00 -2.06 -12.81
C ASP A 190 9.82 -3.16 -13.49
N VAL A 191 9.19 -4.28 -13.81
CA VAL A 191 9.78 -5.35 -14.64
C VAL A 191 9.69 -4.94 -16.10
N ALA A 192 10.85 -4.72 -16.75
CA ALA A 192 10.93 -4.18 -18.10
C ALA A 192 10.10 -4.98 -19.13
N ASP A 193 10.14 -6.31 -19.05
CA ASP A 193 9.43 -7.20 -19.99
C ASP A 193 7.90 -7.13 -19.88
N LEU A 194 7.39 -6.60 -18.78
CA LEU A 194 5.94 -6.48 -18.50
C LEU A 194 5.41 -5.06 -18.73
N ARG A 195 6.25 -4.13 -19.19
CA ARG A 195 5.87 -2.72 -19.32
C ARG A 195 4.85 -2.50 -20.44
N THR A 196 3.69 -2.00 -20.06
CA THR A 196 2.65 -1.50 -20.97
C THR A 196 2.34 -0.04 -20.63
N GLY A 197 2.99 0.90 -21.32
CA GLY A 197 2.81 2.34 -21.08
C GLY A 197 3.81 2.92 -20.08
N HIS A 198 3.31 3.75 -19.16
CA HIS A 198 4.12 4.49 -18.19
C HIS A 198 4.73 3.60 -17.11
N THR A 199 5.87 4.00 -16.57
CA THR A 199 6.47 3.33 -15.41
C THR A 199 5.81 3.76 -14.11
N SER A 200 5.98 2.95 -13.06
CA SER A 200 5.52 3.31 -11.72
C SER A 200 6.14 4.63 -11.24
N ARG A 201 7.35 4.97 -11.71
CA ARG A 201 8.01 6.25 -11.40
C ARG A 201 7.30 7.43 -12.05
N GLU A 202 7.07 7.37 -13.35
CA GLU A 202 6.35 8.41 -14.09
C GLU A 202 4.94 8.65 -13.52
N ALA A 203 4.29 7.57 -13.08
CA ALA A 203 2.94 7.63 -12.51
C ALA A 203 2.91 8.29 -11.12
N VAL A 204 3.97 8.17 -10.31
CA VAL A 204 4.08 8.81 -8.99
C VAL A 204 4.19 10.33 -9.12
N ASP A 205 5.01 10.82 -10.06
CA ASP A 205 5.31 12.25 -10.20
C ASP A 205 4.14 13.05 -10.81
N SER A 206 3.20 12.38 -11.47
CA SER A 206 2.07 12.98 -12.18
C SER A 206 0.71 12.84 -11.48
N ASP A 207 0.69 12.22 -10.29
CA ASP A 207 -0.54 11.73 -9.61
C ASP A 207 -1.40 10.77 -10.48
N LEU A 208 -0.94 10.38 -11.69
CA LEU A 208 -1.61 9.42 -12.58
C LEU A 208 -1.76 8.05 -11.92
N LYS A 209 -0.79 7.68 -11.06
CA LYS A 209 -0.83 6.42 -10.30
C LYS A 209 -2.15 6.28 -9.54
N TYR A 210 -2.70 7.37 -9.02
CA TYR A 210 -3.96 7.35 -8.25
C TYR A 210 -5.21 7.34 -9.12
N ARG A 211 -5.13 7.72 -10.40
CA ARG A 211 -6.29 7.95 -11.27
C ARG A 211 -6.38 6.98 -12.45
N ALA A 212 -5.62 5.89 -12.40
CA ALA A 212 -5.52 4.94 -13.50
C ALA A 212 -6.85 4.26 -13.84
N ALA A 213 -7.66 3.95 -12.82
CA ALA A 213 -8.99 3.38 -12.95
C ALA A 213 -9.80 3.67 -11.67
N PRO A 214 -11.14 3.56 -11.70
CA PRO A 214 -11.96 3.67 -10.49
C PRO A 214 -11.50 2.72 -9.40
N ALA A 215 -11.59 3.14 -8.14
CA ALA A 215 -11.31 2.26 -7.01
C ALA A 215 -12.44 1.22 -6.84
N PRO A 216 -12.12 0.01 -6.34
CA PRO A 216 -13.12 -0.87 -5.77
C PRO A 216 -14.01 -0.14 -4.76
N GLU A 217 -15.32 -0.38 -4.81
CA GLU A 217 -16.30 0.31 -3.96
C GLU A 217 -16.31 -0.25 -2.53
N LEU A 218 -15.19 -0.11 -1.82
CA LEU A 218 -15.02 -0.59 -0.45
C LEU A 218 -14.02 0.22 0.38
N THR A 219 -14.16 0.11 1.69
CA THR A 219 -13.26 0.68 2.71
C THR A 219 -13.32 -0.16 3.99
N ILE A 220 -12.53 0.20 5.00
CA ILE A 220 -12.51 -0.45 6.30
C ILE A 220 -13.13 0.46 7.35
N ALA A 221 -14.07 -0.06 8.11
CA ALA A 221 -14.67 0.62 9.24
C ALA A 221 -14.43 -0.13 10.55
N ARG A 222 -14.41 0.62 11.65
CA ARG A 222 -14.37 0.10 13.02
C ARG A 222 -15.62 0.53 13.76
N THR A 223 -16.28 -0.46 14.36
CA THR A 223 -17.36 -0.24 15.32
C THR A 223 -16.82 -0.41 16.75
N ALA A 224 -17.70 -0.29 17.75
CA ALA A 224 -17.32 -0.55 19.14
C ALA A 224 -16.86 -1.99 19.39
N SER A 225 -17.30 -2.95 18.57
CA SER A 225 -17.07 -4.39 18.79
C SER A 225 -16.27 -5.07 17.69
N GLU A 226 -16.15 -4.48 16.49
CA GLU A 226 -15.54 -5.18 15.36
C GLU A 226 -14.83 -4.24 14.38
N ILE A 227 -14.06 -4.85 13.49
CA ILE A 227 -13.51 -4.24 12.29
C ILE A 227 -14.17 -4.94 11.11
N ALA A 228 -14.60 -4.18 10.11
CA ALA A 228 -15.37 -4.71 8.99
C ALA A 228 -14.99 -4.04 7.68
N VAL A 229 -15.16 -4.77 6.58
CA VAL A 229 -15.20 -4.17 5.25
C VAL A 229 -16.58 -3.61 5.01
N VAL A 230 -16.64 -2.36 4.57
CA VAL A 230 -17.85 -1.67 4.16
C VAL A 230 -17.72 -1.35 2.68
N GLY A 231 -18.68 -1.81 1.89
CA GLY A 231 -18.65 -1.58 0.44
C GLY A 231 -19.99 -1.85 -0.22
N SER A 232 -20.03 -1.71 -1.54
CA SER A 232 -21.23 -2.02 -2.31
C SER A 232 -21.50 -3.52 -2.33
N SER A 233 -22.78 -3.89 -2.46
CA SER A 233 -23.17 -5.30 -2.53
C SER A 233 -22.55 -6.00 -3.75
N ARG A 234 -22.35 -5.25 -4.84
CA ARG A 234 -21.71 -5.74 -6.05
C ARG A 234 -20.26 -6.12 -5.78
N GLU A 235 -19.46 -5.19 -5.24
CA GLU A 235 -18.03 -5.41 -5.00
C GLU A 235 -17.79 -6.61 -4.08
N LEU A 236 -18.54 -6.70 -2.97
CA LEU A 236 -18.38 -7.79 -2.00
C LEU A 236 -18.88 -9.14 -2.50
N THR A 237 -19.71 -9.18 -3.55
CA THR A 237 -20.15 -10.43 -4.18
C THR A 237 -19.18 -10.84 -5.29
N GLU A 238 -18.71 -9.89 -6.10
CA GLU A 238 -17.80 -10.14 -7.24
C GLU A 238 -16.36 -10.40 -6.78
N ARG A 239 -15.95 -9.90 -5.62
CA ARG A 239 -14.62 -10.12 -5.03
C ARG A 239 -14.74 -10.69 -3.63
N PRO A 240 -14.85 -12.02 -3.49
CA PRO A 240 -14.84 -12.67 -2.20
C PRO A 240 -13.60 -12.27 -1.41
N LEU A 241 -13.83 -11.85 -0.17
CA LEU A 241 -12.79 -11.40 0.74
C LEU A 241 -12.13 -12.60 1.45
N ARG A 242 -10.81 -12.64 1.44
CA ARG A 242 -10.00 -13.72 2.02
C ARG A 242 -8.91 -13.14 2.90
N ARG A 243 -8.51 -13.89 3.92
CA ARG A 243 -7.30 -13.56 4.68
C ARG A 243 -6.11 -14.00 3.86
N GLY A 244 -5.27 -13.06 3.45
CA GLY A 244 -4.11 -13.35 2.64
C GLY A 244 -3.00 -14.02 3.45
N GLU A 245 -2.24 -14.90 2.79
CA GLU A 245 -1.06 -15.52 3.37
C GLU A 245 0.18 -14.66 3.10
N PHE A 246 1.07 -14.56 4.09
CA PHE A 246 2.35 -13.89 3.86
C PHE A 246 3.23 -14.74 2.93
N PRO A 247 3.88 -14.12 1.93
CA PRO A 247 4.68 -14.87 0.97
C PRO A 247 5.90 -15.49 1.65
N SER A 248 5.85 -16.80 1.89
CA SER A 248 6.94 -17.56 2.53
C SER A 248 8.25 -17.48 1.74
N TRP A 249 8.17 -17.31 0.42
CA TRP A 249 9.33 -17.09 -0.44
C TRP A 249 10.05 -15.77 -0.13
N ALA A 250 9.31 -14.74 0.29
CA ALA A 250 9.87 -13.43 0.62
C ALA A 250 10.52 -13.47 2.00
N GLU A 251 9.97 -14.24 2.93
CA GLU A 251 10.51 -14.40 4.28
C GLU A 251 11.99 -14.83 4.25
N ALA A 252 12.36 -15.76 3.38
CA ALA A 252 13.75 -16.22 3.23
C ALA A 252 14.74 -15.13 2.79
N LEU A 253 14.27 -14.13 2.04
CA LEU A 253 15.08 -12.99 1.57
C LEU A 253 15.09 -11.83 2.57
N LEU A 254 14.01 -11.70 3.34
CA LEU A 254 13.78 -10.58 4.24
C LEU A 254 14.28 -10.85 5.65
N MET A 255 14.38 -12.10 6.07
CA MET A 255 14.84 -12.46 7.41
C MET A 255 16.37 -12.59 7.50
N PRO A 256 16.98 -12.23 8.65
CA PRO A 256 16.36 -11.65 9.84
C PRO A 256 16.25 -10.11 9.81
N SER A 257 16.80 -9.46 8.79
CA SER A 257 17.14 -8.03 8.84
C SER A 257 16.02 -7.08 8.40
N GLY A 258 15.00 -7.59 7.71
CA GLY A 258 13.85 -6.86 7.18
C GLY A 258 14.10 -6.17 5.84
N LEU A 259 13.01 -5.70 5.22
CA LEU A 259 13.01 -5.02 3.92
C LEU A 259 13.89 -3.77 3.89
N ALA A 260 13.87 -2.97 4.96
CA ALA A 260 14.69 -1.76 5.08
C ALA A 260 16.20 -2.07 5.01
N ALA A 261 16.64 -3.14 5.67
CA ALA A 261 18.04 -3.56 5.63
C ALA A 261 18.41 -4.16 4.28
N LEU A 262 17.52 -4.96 3.67
CA LEU A 262 17.71 -5.49 2.33
C LEU A 262 17.95 -4.36 1.33
N TYR A 263 17.07 -3.35 1.29
CA TYR A 263 17.19 -2.23 0.36
C TYR A 263 18.49 -1.44 0.53
N ARG A 264 18.85 -1.11 1.78
CA ARG A 264 20.01 -0.25 2.05
C ARG A 264 21.34 -0.96 1.88
N HIS A 265 21.43 -2.23 2.25
CA HIS A 265 22.72 -2.90 2.47
C HIS A 265 22.94 -4.14 1.61
N ALA A 266 21.89 -4.76 1.05
CA ALA A 266 22.09 -5.97 0.26
C ALA A 266 22.81 -5.68 -1.07
N PRO A 267 23.53 -6.66 -1.63
CA PRO A 267 24.05 -6.57 -3.00
C PRO A 267 22.92 -6.43 -4.02
N ALA A 268 23.22 -5.83 -5.19
CA ALA A 268 22.25 -5.69 -6.28
C ALA A 268 21.66 -7.05 -6.73
N ALA A 269 22.47 -8.13 -6.68
CA ALA A 269 22.02 -9.48 -6.99
C ALA A 269 20.87 -9.99 -6.10
N GLU A 270 20.82 -9.61 -4.81
CA GLU A 270 19.72 -10.01 -3.92
C GLU A 270 18.42 -9.25 -4.25
N LEU A 271 18.53 -7.97 -4.64
CA LEU A 271 17.38 -7.21 -5.14
C LEU A 271 16.88 -7.74 -6.48
N ALA A 272 17.79 -8.20 -7.35
CA ALA A 272 17.42 -8.87 -8.60
C ALA A 272 16.66 -10.18 -8.33
N ARG A 273 17.16 -11.02 -7.41
CA ARG A 273 16.46 -12.25 -6.99
C ARG A 273 15.09 -11.97 -6.38
N LEU A 274 14.96 -10.89 -5.61
CA LEU A 274 13.67 -10.45 -5.08
C LEU A 274 12.69 -10.10 -6.20
N GLN A 275 13.14 -9.39 -7.25
CA GLN A 275 12.32 -9.10 -8.42
C GLN A 275 11.91 -10.38 -9.14
N GLU A 276 12.83 -11.31 -9.37
CA GLU A 276 12.58 -12.58 -10.06
C GLU A 276 11.54 -13.42 -9.31
N HIS A 277 11.67 -13.55 -7.99
CA HIS A 277 10.68 -14.25 -7.17
C HIS A 277 9.33 -13.54 -7.18
N ALA A 278 9.31 -12.21 -7.03
CA ALA A 278 8.08 -11.44 -7.12
C ALA A 278 7.40 -11.60 -8.47
N ALA A 279 8.15 -11.60 -9.58
CA ALA A 279 7.63 -11.86 -10.92
C ALA A 279 7.09 -13.30 -11.06
N HIS A 280 7.80 -14.29 -10.55
CA HIS A 280 7.39 -15.70 -10.63
C HIS A 280 6.08 -15.97 -9.88
N PHE A 281 5.91 -15.43 -8.67
CA PHE A 281 4.76 -15.70 -7.81
C PHE A 281 3.64 -14.67 -7.94
N GLY A 282 3.97 -13.43 -8.31
CA GLY A 282 3.04 -12.31 -8.42
C GLY A 282 2.41 -12.17 -9.80
N HIS A 283 2.99 -12.74 -10.85
CA HIS A 283 2.43 -12.68 -12.19
C HIS A 283 1.33 -13.74 -12.37
N ARG A 284 0.14 -13.43 -11.86
CA ARG A 284 -1.10 -14.09 -12.30
C ARG A 284 -1.74 -13.20 -13.37
N PRO A 285 -2.13 -13.73 -14.53
CA PRO A 285 -2.70 -12.91 -15.59
C PRO A 285 -3.92 -12.17 -15.05
N VAL A 286 -3.81 -10.85 -14.93
CA VAL A 286 -4.96 -9.99 -14.69
C VAL A 286 -5.82 -10.13 -15.93
N LEU A 287 -7.02 -10.70 -15.79
CA LEU A 287 -8.01 -10.64 -16.85
C LEU A 287 -8.18 -9.17 -17.20
N ALA A 288 -7.83 -8.81 -18.43
CA ALA A 288 -8.04 -7.47 -18.95
C ALA A 288 -9.47 -7.06 -18.63
N THR A 289 -9.65 -6.07 -17.76
CA THR A 289 -10.95 -5.45 -17.58
C THR A 289 -11.32 -4.83 -18.92
N ALA A 290 -12.40 -5.32 -19.52
CA ALA A 290 -12.95 -4.76 -20.75
C ALA A 290 -13.25 -3.27 -20.56
N PRO A 291 -13.09 -2.45 -21.62
CA PRO A 291 -13.36 -1.01 -21.58
C PRO A 291 -14.82 -0.68 -21.26
#